data_AF-A0A960IJJ9-F1
#
_entry.id   AF-A0A960IJJ9-F1
#
_cell.length_a   1.000
_cell.length_b   1.000
_cell.length_c   1.000
_cell.angle_alpha   90.00
_cell.angle_beta   90.00
_cell.angle_gamma   90.00
#
_symmetry.space_group_name_H-M   'P 1'
#
loop_
_entity.id
_entity.type
_entity.pdbx_description
1 polymer ?
#
loop_
_entity_poly.entity_id
_entity_poly.type
_entity_poly.pdbx_seq_one_letter_code
_entity_poly.pdbx_strand_id
1 'polypeptide(L)'
;MVNIRDLSVKCGNCDTYQTLTGFSRRDDWHVYTYECENDRCDPAVTRTLIELPAEIDDFARRDPEWRGGGRHGAHGGDSSDA
;
A
#
# COMPACT_ATOMS: atom_id res chain seq x y z
N MET A 1 13.19 -12.33 -3.61
CA MET A 1 12.18 -12.10 -2.56
C MET A 1 12.17 -10.62 -2.27
N VAL A 2 11.00 -9.98 -2.31
CA VAL A 2 10.83 -8.52 -2.18
C VAL A 2 9.84 -8.25 -1.06
N ASN A 3 10.16 -7.31 -0.19
CA ASN A 3 9.25 -6.79 0.81
C ASN A 3 8.87 -5.36 0.43
N ILE A 4 7.58 -5.11 0.25
CA ILE A 4 7.06 -3.80 -0.15
C ILE A 4 7.47 -2.68 0.84
N ARG A 5 7.70 -3.02 2.11
CA ARG A 5 8.14 -2.08 3.15
C ARG A 5 9.59 -1.60 2.98
N ASP A 6 10.37 -2.25 2.12
CA ASP A 6 11.73 -1.82 1.79
C ASP A 6 11.75 -0.76 0.67
N LEU A 7 10.59 -0.46 0.06
CA LEU A 7 10.46 0.57 -0.97
C LEU A 7 10.10 1.92 -0.37
N SER A 8 10.83 2.94 -0.77
CA SER A 8 10.46 4.34 -0.54
C SER A 8 9.84 4.92 -1.80
N VAL A 9 8.61 5.43 -1.69
CA VAL A 9 7.86 6.00 -2.82
C VAL A 9 7.76 7.51 -2.64
N LYS A 10 8.29 8.28 -3.59
CA LYS A 10 8.28 9.75 -3.58
C LYS A 10 7.39 10.28 -4.70
N CYS A 11 6.55 11.26 -4.39
CA CYS A 11 5.65 11.88 -5.35
C CYS A 11 6.39 12.88 -6.25
N GLY A 12 6.33 12.68 -7.56
CA GLY A 12 6.93 13.59 -8.54
C GLY A 12 6.30 14.99 -8.60
N ASN A 13 5.10 15.19 -8.03
CA ASN A 13 4.41 16.48 -8.07
C ASN A 13 4.78 17.40 -6.89
N CYS A 14 4.79 16.87 -5.66
CA CYS A 14 5.05 17.65 -4.45
C CYS A 14 6.43 17.40 -3.83
N ASP A 15 7.20 16.44 -4.36
CA ASP A 15 8.51 16.04 -3.84
C ASP A 15 8.47 15.55 -2.38
N THR A 16 7.33 15.03 -1.92
CA THR A 16 7.19 14.38 -0.60
C THR A 16 7.03 12.87 -0.74
N TYR A 17 7.26 12.13 0.34
CA TYR A 17 6.97 10.70 0.38
C TYR A 17 5.47 10.41 0.32
N GLN A 18 5.12 9.26 -0.25
CA GLN A 18 3.78 8.71 -0.26
C GLN A 18 3.64 7.62 0.80
N THR A 19 2.47 7.56 1.41
CA THR A 19 2.11 6.55 2.41
C THR A 19 1.43 5.39 1.71
N LEU A 20 1.72 4.16 2.14
CA LEU A 20 0.97 2.97 1.72
C LEU A 20 -0.44 3.02 2.32
N THR A 21 -1.46 3.24 1.50
CA THR A 21 -2.85 3.43 1.94
C THR A 21 -3.80 2.28 1.57
N GLY A 22 -3.36 1.36 0.70
CA GLY A 22 -4.23 0.28 0.24
C GLY A 22 -3.50 -0.94 -0.27
N PHE A 23 -4.21 -2.06 -0.28
CA PHE A 23 -3.72 -3.35 -0.76
C PHE A 23 -4.84 -4.16 -1.39
N SER A 24 -4.56 -4.76 -2.54
CA SER A 24 -5.44 -5.69 -3.23
C SER A 24 -4.66 -6.94 -3.59
N ARG A 25 -5.05 -8.06 -2.99
CA ARG A 25 -4.53 -9.39 -3.32
C ARG A 25 -5.21 -9.90 -4.59
N ARG A 26 -4.42 -10.40 -5.53
CA ARG A 26 -4.84 -11.10 -6.74
C ARG A 26 -3.97 -12.34 -6.92
N ASP A 27 -4.36 -13.21 -7.85
CA ASP A 27 -3.72 -14.52 -8.01
C ASP A 27 -2.25 -14.41 -8.44
N ASP A 28 -1.97 -13.64 -9.51
CA ASP A 28 -0.62 -13.56 -10.06
C ASP A 28 0.17 -12.33 -9.54
N TRP A 29 -0.53 -11.23 -9.25
CA TRP A 29 0.07 -9.95 -8.88
C TRP A 29 -0.70 -9.27 -7.76
N HIS A 30 -0.02 -8.95 -6.66
CA HIS A 30 -0.59 -8.09 -5.63
C HIS A 30 -0.42 -6.63 -5.99
N VAL A 31 -1.39 -5.80 -5.60
CA VAL A 31 -1.38 -4.35 -5.88
C VAL A 31 -1.34 -3.57 -4.57
N TYR A 32 -0.39 -2.64 -4.47
CA TYR A 32 -0.22 -1.72 -3.36
C TYR A 32 -0.51 -0.29 -3.81
N THR A 33 -1.35 0.42 -3.04
CA THR A 33 -1.72 1.81 -3.32
C THR A 33 -0.95 2.74 -2.41
N TYR A 34 -0.23 3.68 -3.01
CA TYR A 34 0.50 4.74 -2.32
C TYR A 34 -0.11 6.11 -2.64
N GLU A 35 -0.32 6.94 -1.63
CA GLU A 35 -0.92 8.27 -1.79
C GLU A 35 -0.12 9.33 -1.03
N CYS A 36 -0.15 10.57 -1.54
CA CYS A 36 0.28 11.73 -0.77
C CYS A 36 -0.77 12.04 0.30
N GLU A 37 -0.37 12.07 1.56
CA GLU A 37 -1.23 12.51 2.68
C GLU A 37 -0.99 14.00 2.97
N ASN A 38 -1.24 14.86 1.98
CA ASN A 38 -1.13 16.32 2.12
C ASN A 38 -2.22 17.05 1.34
N ASP A 39 -2.47 18.31 1.70
CA ASP A 39 -3.50 19.14 1.07
C ASP A 39 -3.06 19.72 -0.30
N ARG A 40 -1.88 19.33 -0.80
CA ARG A 40 -1.32 19.83 -2.06
C ARG A 40 -1.64 18.93 -3.24
N CYS A 41 -1.64 17.62 -3.04
CA CYS A 41 -1.82 16.65 -4.10
C CYS A 41 -3.25 16.13 -4.12
N ASP A 42 -3.88 16.14 -5.29
CA ASP A 42 -5.08 15.34 -5.51
C ASP A 42 -4.67 13.85 -5.57
N PRO A 43 -5.17 12.98 -4.65
CA PRO A 43 -4.86 11.56 -4.66
C PRO A 43 -5.38 10.84 -5.91
N ALA A 44 -6.45 11.34 -6.54
CA ALA A 44 -6.97 10.75 -7.78
C ALA A 44 -5.98 10.91 -8.95
N VAL A 45 -5.10 11.92 -8.89
CA VAL A 45 -4.11 12.22 -9.93
C VAL A 45 -2.73 11.68 -9.57
N THR A 46 -2.36 11.73 -8.28
CA THR A 46 -0.98 11.48 -7.84
C THR A 46 -0.76 10.11 -7.21
N ARG A 47 -1.82 9.31 -6.99
CA ARG A 47 -1.66 7.95 -6.43
C ARG A 47 -0.73 7.10 -7.29
N THR A 48 0.09 6.30 -6.62
CA THR A 48 0.95 5.32 -7.26
C THR A 48 0.42 3.93 -6.97
N LEU A 49 0.32 3.09 -8.00
CA LEU A 49 0.05 1.67 -7.87
C LEU A 49 1.35 0.91 -8.10
N ILE A 50 1.71 0.06 -7.15
CA ILE A 50 2.85 -0.86 -7.29
C ILE A 50 2.28 -2.27 -7.40
N GLU A 51 2.57 -2.94 -8.50
CA GLU A 51 2.25 -4.35 -8.69
C GLU A 51 3.48 -5.20 -8.38
N LEU A 52 3.32 -6.24 -7.56
CA LEU A 52 4.38 -7.17 -7.19
C LEU A 52 3.91 -8.61 -7.46
N PRO A 53 4.72 -9.45 -8.14
CA PRO A 53 4.33 -10.85 -8.36
C PRO A 53 4.13 -11.57 -7.04
N ALA A 54 3.03 -12.32 -6.92
CA ALA A 54 2.67 -13.01 -5.69
C ALA A 54 3.76 -13.99 -5.21
N GLU A 55 4.49 -14.58 -6.15
CA GLU A 55 5.60 -15.51 -5.89
C GLU A 55 6.81 -14.90 -5.17
N ILE A 56 7.07 -13.60 -5.35
CA ILE A 56 8.22 -12.92 -4.75
C ILE A 56 7.85 -11.98 -3.61
N ASP A 57 6.56 -11.72 -3.40
CA ASP A 57 6.05 -10.86 -2.34
C ASP A 57 6.16 -11.52 -0.96
N ASP A 58 7.24 -11.21 -0.25
CA ASP A 58 7.48 -11.71 1.11
C ASP A 58 6.49 -11.13 2.11
N PHE A 59 6.11 -9.87 1.94
CA PHE A 59 5.27 -9.17 2.90
C PHE A 59 3.88 -9.79 2.95
N ALA A 60 3.23 -9.93 1.79
CA ALA A 60 1.92 -10.53 1.70
C ALA A 60 1.91 -12.00 2.15
N ARG A 61 3.00 -12.77 1.90
CA ARG A 61 3.08 -14.17 2.35
C ARG A 61 3.20 -14.32 3.86
N ARG A 62 3.91 -13.41 4.53
CA ARG A 62 4.07 -13.44 5.99
C ARG A 62 2.83 -12.98 6.73
N ASP A 63 2.06 -12.10 6.12
CA ASP A 63 0.83 -11.56 6.70
C ASP A 63 -0.36 -11.74 5.72
N PRO A 64 -0.90 -12.97 5.61
CA PRO A 64 -1.96 -13.29 4.66
C PRO A 64 -3.30 -12.63 5.04
N GLU A 65 -3.49 -12.27 6.30
CA GLU A 65 -4.71 -11.64 6.79
C GLU A 65 -4.69 -10.12 6.62
N TRP A 66 -3.52 -9.51 6.46
CA TRP A 66 -3.42 -8.07 6.18
C TRP A 66 -4.28 -7.63 5.00
N ARG A 67 -5.14 -6.64 5.24
CA ARG A 67 -6.06 -6.03 4.27
C ARG A 67 -5.68 -4.59 3.88
N GLY A 68 -4.52 -4.12 4.33
CA GLY A 68 -4.07 -2.73 4.13
C GLY A 68 -3.71 -2.03 5.43
N GLY A 69 -2.85 -1.02 5.34
CA GLY A 69 -2.56 -0.11 6.43
C GLY A 69 -3.53 1.07 6.31
N GLY A 70 -4.31 1.33 7.35
CA GLY A 70 -5.12 2.53 7.39
C GLY A 70 -4.23 3.78 7.33
N ARG A 71 -4.82 4.90 6.89
CA ARG A 71 -4.21 6.24 6.91
C ARG A 71 -3.53 6.44 8.28
N HIS A 72 -2.25 6.83 8.29
CA HIS A 72 -1.42 6.96 9.51
C HIS A 72 -1.09 5.67 10.30
N GLY A 73 -1.05 4.49 9.67
CA GLY A 73 -0.77 3.25 10.39
C GLY A 73 -1.93 2.82 11.30
N ALA A 74 -3.14 3.36 11.07
CA ALA A 74 -4.34 2.84 11.69
C ALA A 74 -4.47 1.36 11.32
N HIS A 75 -4.37 0.50 12.34
CA HIS A 75 -4.54 -0.94 12.18
C HIS A 75 -5.84 -1.20 11.41
N GLY A 76 -5.75 -1.96 10.31
CA GLY A 76 -6.92 -2.42 9.58
C GLY A 76 -7.88 -3.06 10.59
N GLY A 77 -9.09 -2.51 10.69
CA GLY A 77 -10.04 -2.93 11.71
C GLY A 77 -10.38 -4.40 11.54
N ASP A 78 -10.15 -5.18 12.62
CA ASP A 78 -10.86 -6.44 12.83
C ASP A 78 -12.35 -6.14 12.88
N SER A 79 -13.06 -6.42 11.79
CA SER A 79 -14.52 -6.54 11.84
C SER A 79 -14.87 -7.88 12.47
N SER A 80 -14.92 -7.92 13.80
CA SER A 80 -15.60 -8.96 14.57
C SER A 80 -16.88 -8.36 15.17
N ASP A 81 -17.95 -8.30 14.37
CA ASP A 81 -19.31 -8.17 14.90
C ASP A 81 -19.92 -9.59 14.96
N ALA A 82 -19.96 -10.14 16.18
CA ALA A 82 -20.84 -11.22 16.61
C ALA A 82 -21.21 -11.00 18.08
#